data_AF-A0AAE3GPB9-F1
#
_entry.id   AF-A0AAE3GPB9-F1
#
_cell.length_a   1.000
_cell.length_b   1.000
_cell.length_c   1.000
_cell.angle_alpha   90.00
_cell.angle_beta   90.00
_cell.angle_gamma   90.00
#
_symmetry.space_group_name_H-M   'P 1'
#
loop_
_entity.id
_entity.type
_entity.pdbx_description
1 polymer ?
#
loop_
_entity_poly.entity_id
_entity_poly.type
_entity_poly.pdbx_seq_one_letter_code
_entity_poly.pdbx_strand_id
1 'polypeptide(L)'
;MSTELTNEQVFKLLCMEVIESLGFAHFAPTILLYEMTNPGFIDWCEKMVFIDDDGKLDEGEKFLLDWMKQNLGNLDLIRQLMPVAERLEMKIKS
;
A
#
# COMPACT_ATOMS: atom_id res chain seq x y z
N MET A 1 -9.08 -24.17 10.75
CA MET A 1 -9.67 -22.82 10.67
C MET A 1 -8.83 -22.05 9.66
N SER A 2 -9.42 -21.53 8.59
CA SER A 2 -8.68 -20.68 7.63
C SER A 2 -8.24 -19.43 8.37
N THR A 3 -6.94 -19.22 8.53
CA THR A 3 -6.31 -17.98 9.03
C THR A 3 -6.15 -16.98 7.89
N GLU A 4 -7.18 -16.82 7.06
CA GLU A 4 -7.18 -15.79 6.02
C GLU A 4 -7.47 -14.44 6.66
N LEU A 5 -6.50 -13.53 6.53
CA LEU A 5 -6.66 -12.14 6.91
C LEU A 5 -7.69 -11.49 6.00
N THR A 6 -8.56 -10.64 6.56
CA THR A 6 -9.48 -9.82 5.75
C THR A 6 -8.71 -8.76 4.98
N ASN A 7 -9.29 -8.25 3.87
CA ASN A 7 -8.71 -7.14 3.11
C ASN A 7 -8.36 -5.93 3.99
N GLU A 8 -9.18 -5.65 5.01
CA GLU A 8 -8.89 -4.58 5.99
C GLU A 8 -7.66 -4.90 6.84
N GLN A 9 -7.52 -6.15 7.31
CA GLN A 9 -6.36 -6.58 8.08
C GLN A 9 -5.07 -6.55 7.25
N VAL A 10 -5.13 -7.04 6.01
CA VAL A 10 -4.02 -7.00 5.05
C VAL A 10 -3.63 -5.54 4.75
N PHE A 11 -4.60 -4.68 4.44
CA PHE A 11 -4.34 -3.26 4.15
C PHE A 11 -3.77 -2.49 5.35
N LYS A 12 -4.21 -2.79 6.57
CA LYS A 12 -3.65 -2.19 7.78
C LYS A 12 -2.22 -2.63 8.04
N LEU A 13 -1.91 -3.92 7.87
CA LEU A 13 -0.55 -4.45 7.99
C LEU A 13 0.37 -3.78 6.96
N LEU A 14 -0.09 -3.71 5.70
CA LEU A 14 0.60 -3.00 4.62
C LEU A 14 0.92 -1.55 4.97
N CYS A 15 -0.07 -0.80 5.48
CA CYS A 15 0.15 0.58 5.88
C CYS A 15 1.10 0.68 7.07
N MET A 16 0.95 -0.18 8.09
CA MET A 16 1.78 -0.13 9.30
C MET A 16 3.24 -0.48 9.04
N GLU A 17 3.53 -1.54 8.28
CA GLU A 17 4.91 -1.92 7.93
C GLU A 17 5.59 -0.79 7.17
N VAL A 18 4.95 -0.22 6.14
CA VAL A 18 5.50 0.86 5.31
C VAL A 18 5.69 2.18 6.10
N ILE A 19 4.85 2.43 7.11
CA ILE A 19 4.97 3.62 7.96
C ILE A 19 6.05 3.44 9.02
N GLU A 20 6.17 2.26 9.62
CA GLU A 20 7.07 2.00 10.75
C GLU A 20 8.52 1.71 10.33
N SER A 21 8.77 1.11 9.17
CA SER A 21 10.13 0.68 8.78
C SER A 21 10.97 1.73 8.04
N LEU A 22 10.35 2.69 7.32
CA LEU A 22 11.06 3.47 6.29
C LEU A 22 11.27 4.95 6.59
N GLY A 23 10.75 5.47 7.71
CA GLY A 23 10.85 6.90 8.03
C GLY A 23 10.04 7.82 7.11
N PHE A 24 9.57 7.34 5.95
CA PHE A 24 8.54 7.90 5.07
C PHE A 24 8.11 6.75 4.13
N ALA A 25 6.89 6.21 4.13
CA ALA A 25 5.61 6.88 3.94
C ALA A 25 5.61 7.85 2.74
N HIS A 26 6.16 7.48 1.58
CA HIS A 26 6.13 8.37 0.40
C HIS A 26 4.72 8.74 -0.08
N PHE A 27 3.71 7.92 0.25
CA PHE A 27 2.32 8.17 -0.11
C PHE A 27 1.41 7.96 1.08
N ALA A 28 0.43 8.86 1.20
CA ALA A 28 -0.64 8.69 2.15
C ALA A 28 -1.49 7.45 1.75
N PRO A 29 -2.02 6.66 2.70
CA PRO A 29 -2.87 5.50 2.43
C PRO A 29 -3.97 5.72 1.39
N THR A 30 -4.59 6.91 1.35
CA THR A 30 -5.62 7.24 0.35
C THR A 30 -5.05 7.39 -1.05
N ILE A 31 -3.83 7.95 -1.19
CA ILE A 31 -3.12 8.05 -2.47
C ILE A 31 -2.73 6.66 -2.97
N LEU A 32 -2.23 5.79 -2.10
CA LEU A 32 -1.92 4.41 -2.46
C LEU A 32 -3.15 3.69 -3.04
N LEU A 33 -4.32 3.83 -2.42
CA LEU A 33 -5.56 3.24 -2.93
C LEU A 33 -6.05 3.90 -4.23
N TYR A 34 -5.97 5.22 -4.34
CA TYR A 34 -6.39 5.92 -5.54
C TYR A 34 -5.56 5.52 -6.76
N GLU A 35 -4.24 5.43 -6.57
CA GLU A 35 -3.30 5.12 -7.65
C GLU A 35 -3.32 3.63 -8.05
N MET A 36 -4.00 2.76 -7.30
CA MET A 36 -4.35 1.42 -7.81
C MET A 36 -5.35 1.45 -8.98
N THR A 37 -5.89 2.63 -9.34
CA THR A 37 -6.62 2.81 -10.61
C THR A 37 -5.69 3.14 -11.78
N ASN A 38 -4.41 3.41 -11.52
CA ASN A 38 -3.45 3.92 -12.48
C ASN A 38 -2.29 2.92 -12.71
N PRO A 39 -2.29 2.18 -13.83
CA PRO A 39 -1.20 1.25 -14.14
C PRO A 39 0.18 1.92 -14.22
N GLY A 40 0.24 3.19 -14.63
CA GLY A 40 1.49 3.94 -14.73
C GLY A 40 2.13 4.27 -13.37
N PHE A 41 1.31 4.37 -12.32
CA PHE A 41 1.82 4.60 -10.96
C PHE A 41 2.50 3.37 -10.40
N ILE A 42 1.91 2.18 -10.58
CA ILE A 42 2.50 0.92 -10.10
C ILE A 42 3.86 0.67 -10.77
N ASP A 43 3.96 0.87 -12.08
CA ASP A 43 5.21 0.75 -12.84
C ASP A 43 6.26 1.76 -12.38
N TRP A 44 5.83 2.96 -12.00
CA TRP A 44 6.73 3.99 -11.47
C TRP A 44 7.21 3.65 -10.05
N CYS A 45 6.32 3.19 -9.18
CA CYS A 45 6.68 2.74 -7.82
C CYS A 45 7.70 1.61 -7.83
N GLU A 46 7.53 0.62 -8.72
CA GLU A 46 8.49 -0.47 -8.91
C GLU A 46 9.89 0.00 -9.32
N LYS A 47 9.97 1.08 -10.10
CA LYS A 47 11.26 1.54 -10.69
C LYS A 47 11.94 2.63 -9.88
N MET A 48 11.20 3.39 -9.09
CA MET A 48 11.67 4.67 -8.55
C MET A 48 11.49 4.84 -7.03
N VAL A 49 10.55 4.12 -6.41
CA VAL A 49 10.18 4.38 -5.00
C VAL A 49 10.61 3.24 -4.08
N PHE A 50 10.52 2.00 -4.56
CA PHE A 50 10.78 0.82 -3.75
C PHE A 50 12.15 0.18 -3.99
N ILE A 51 13.00 0.80 -4.81
CA ILE A 51 14.35 0.29 -5.06
C ILE A 51 15.31 1.12 -4.22
N ASP A 52 15.97 0.48 -3.24
CA ASP A 52 17.03 1.10 -2.45
C ASP A 52 18.27 1.44 -3.32
N ASP A 53 19.22 2.17 -2.73
CA ASP A 53 20.46 2.57 -3.44
C ASP A 53 21.29 1.38 -3.95
N ASP A 54 21.03 0.16 -3.43
CA ASP A 54 21.68 -1.10 -3.82
C ASP A 54 20.86 -1.92 -4.85
N GLY A 55 19.73 -1.39 -5.33
CA GLY A 55 18.90 -2.04 -6.34
C GLY A 55 17.95 -3.11 -5.79
N LYS A 56 17.66 -3.10 -4.48
CA LYS A 56 16.83 -4.11 -3.81
C LYS A 56 15.53 -3.51 -3.26
N LEU A 57 14.49 -4.32 -3.29
CA LEU A 57 13.23 -4.07 -2.60
C LEU A 57 13.30 -4.65 -1.19
N ASP A 58 12.85 -3.88 -0.20
CA ASP A 58 12.44 -4.39 1.11
C ASP A 58 11.31 -5.44 0.94
N GLU A 59 11.23 -6.41 1.85
CA GLU A 59 10.16 -7.40 1.87
C GLU A 59 8.77 -6.75 2.03
N GLY A 60 8.65 -5.68 2.84
CA GLY A 60 7.43 -4.90 3.03
C GLY A 60 7.01 -4.13 1.78
N GLU A 61 7.96 -3.42 1.16
CA GLU A 61 7.75 -2.71 -0.12
C GLU A 61 7.37 -3.66 -1.26
N LYS A 62 8.03 -4.82 -1.36
CA LYS A 62 7.70 -5.85 -2.34
C LYS A 62 6.29 -6.39 -2.13
N PHE A 63 5.92 -6.64 -0.88
CA PHE A 63 4.58 -7.10 -0.54
C PHE A 63 3.51 -6.05 -0.94
N LEU A 64 3.76 -4.76 -0.68
CA LEU A 64 2.87 -3.68 -1.10
C LEU A 64 2.73 -3.61 -2.62
N LEU A 65 3.83 -3.66 -3.36
CA LEU A 65 3.83 -3.60 -4.81
C LEU A 65 3.08 -4.80 -5.42
N ASP A 66 3.33 -6.01 -4.94
CA ASP A 66 2.65 -7.22 -5.40
C ASP A 66 1.15 -7.16 -5.10
N TRP A 67 0.77 -6.68 -3.92
CA TRP A 67 -0.63 -6.54 -3.54
C TRP A 67 -1.35 -5.49 -4.41
N MET A 68 -0.71 -4.35 -4.70
CA MET A 68 -1.24 -3.32 -5.60
C MET A 68 -1.40 -3.85 -7.02
N LYS A 69 -0.43 -4.61 -7.54
CA LYS A 69 -0.50 -5.25 -8.86
C LYS A 69 -1.66 -6.23 -8.97
N GLN A 70 -1.85 -7.08 -7.97
CA GLN A 70 -2.93 -8.07 -7.94
C GLN A 70 -4.33 -7.43 -7.90
N ASN A 71 -4.43 -6.24 -7.32
CA ASN A 71 -5.68 -5.54 -7.12
C ASN A 71 -5.85 -4.30 -8.00
N LEU A 72 -4.98 -4.12 -8.99
CA LEU A 72 -5.02 -3.01 -9.94
C LEU A 72 -6.37 -2.97 -10.67
N GLY A 73 -7.01 -1.81 -10.67
CA GLY A 73 -8.33 -1.59 -11.27
C GLY A 73 -9.51 -2.19 -10.50
N ASN A 74 -9.29 -2.77 -9.30
CA ASN A 74 -10.37 -3.31 -8.48
C ASN A 74 -11.13 -2.20 -7.73
N LEU A 75 -12.07 -1.57 -8.43
CA LEU A 75 -12.85 -0.43 -7.91
C LEU A 75 -13.67 -0.77 -6.65
N ASP A 76 -14.16 -2.00 -6.53
CA ASP A 76 -14.94 -2.42 -5.37
C ASP A 76 -14.07 -2.56 -4.13
N LEU A 77 -12.85 -3.09 -4.27
CA LEU A 77 -11.88 -3.12 -3.19
C LEU A 77 -11.45 -1.71 -2.77
N ILE A 78 -11.18 -0.82 -3.74
CA ILE A 78 -10.81 0.57 -3.47
C ILE A 78 -11.93 1.26 -2.67
N ARG A 79 -13.19 1.10 -3.06
CA ARG A 79 -14.35 1.64 -2.33
C ARG A 79 -14.44 1.09 -0.90
N GLN A 80 -14.17 -0.20 -0.70
CA GLN A 80 -14.19 -0.81 0.63
C GLN A 80 -13.06 -0.28 1.53
N LEU A 81 -11.88 -0.04 0.96
CA LEU A 81 -10.68 0.34 1.72
C LEU A 81 -10.52 1.85 1.89
N MET A 82 -11.13 2.70 1.06
CA MET A 82 -11.02 4.16 1.18
C MET A 82 -11.39 4.70 2.57
N PRO A 83 -12.51 4.29 3.20
CA PRO A 83 -12.83 4.72 4.56
C PRO A 83 -11.82 4.23 5.62
N VAL A 84 -11.14 3.10 5.36
CA VAL A 84 -10.10 2.57 6.24
C VAL A 84 -8.84 3.44 6.11
N ALA A 85 -8.43 3.76 4.88
CA ALA A 85 -7.29 4.63 4.59
C ALA A 85 -7.45 6.02 5.21
N GLU A 86 -8.62 6.65 5.06
CA GLU A 86 -8.92 7.95 5.70
C GLU A 86 -8.77 7.91 7.22
N ARG A 87 -9.27 6.84 7.88
CA ARG A 87 -9.12 6.66 9.33
C ARG A 87 -7.67 6.44 9.75
N LEU A 88 -6.88 5.74 8.95
CA LEU A 88 -5.46 5.52 9.22
C LEU A 88 -4.69 6.85 9.11
N GLU A 89 -4.94 7.64 8.07
CA GLU A 89 -4.32 8.97 7.91
C GLU A 89 -4.60 9.92 9.07
N MET A 90 -5.83 9.95 9.56
CA MET A 90 -6.18 10.78 10.72
C MET A 90 -5.41 10.39 11.99
N LYS A 91 -5.12 9.08 12.17
CA LYS A 91 -4.34 8.59 13.32
C LYS A 91 -2.84 8.87 13.19
N ILE A 92 -2.31 8.88 11.97
CA ILE A 92 -0.90 9.18 11.73
C ILE A 92 -0.59 10.66 12.00
N LYS A 93 -1.58 11.55 11.77
CA LYS A 93 -1.44 13.00 11.94
C LYS A 93 -1.69 13.49 13.39
N SER A 94 -2.12 12.62 14.30
CA SER A 94 -2.45 12.95 15.71
C SER A 94 -1.32 12.60 16.66
#